data_AF-A0A1A6FRJ1-F1
#
_entry.id   AF-A0A1A6FRJ1-F1
#
_cell.length_a   1.000
_cell.length_b   1.000
_cell.length_c   1.000
_cell.angle_alpha   90.00
_cell.angle_beta   90.00
_cell.angle_gamma   90.00
#
_symmetry.space_group_name_H-M   'P 1'
#
loop_
_entity.id
_entity.type
_entity.pdbx_description
1 polymer ?
#
loop_
_entity_poly.entity_id
_entity_poly.type
_entity_poly.pdbx_seq_one_letter_code
_entity_poly.pdbx_strand_id
1 'polypeptide(L)'
;MRVGTFALALSFSILSLLPAAGADSDGDRLRDALRGAIMQQRALEDQRAALQAKLTEAESARARLEGQIKTAKGEVKAAEKAHREAIEEFNQRLADRDQTLEKWKVAYEEAADVARAKDAERAKFEAQAASFKASLKVCKTKNAELGKIGRELLQHYESANFADLAMASEPLTGVRRVEIQNLLQDYNDKILDQKVAP
;
A
#
# COMPACT_ATOMS: atom_id res chain seq x y z
N MET A 1 43.24 75.87 -4.17
CA MET A 1 43.24 77.05 -5.05
C MET A 1 42.82 78.27 -4.24
N ARG A 2 43.65 79.32 -4.33
CA ARG A 2 43.36 80.75 -4.16
C ARG A 2 42.96 81.31 -2.78
N VAL A 3 44.03 81.79 -2.13
CA VAL A 3 44.13 83.09 -1.44
C VAL A 3 43.55 84.24 -2.29
N GLY A 4 42.95 85.24 -1.64
CA GLY A 4 42.70 86.59 -2.15
C GLY A 4 42.09 87.46 -1.06
N THR A 5 42.87 88.16 -0.23
CA THR A 5 43.23 89.60 -0.34
C THR A 5 42.07 90.51 -0.73
N PHE A 6 41.70 91.46 0.14
CA PHE A 6 41.66 92.89 -0.21
C PHE A 6 41.57 93.73 1.08
N ALA A 7 42.62 94.53 1.29
CA ALA A 7 42.64 95.64 2.23
C ALA A 7 41.99 96.85 1.55
N LEU A 8 41.18 97.61 2.29
CA LEU A 8 40.83 98.98 1.91
C LEU A 8 40.72 99.83 3.19
N ALA A 9 41.74 100.65 3.40
CA ALA A 9 41.71 101.74 4.35
C ALA A 9 41.02 102.93 3.68
N LEU A 10 40.04 103.53 4.36
CA LEU A 10 39.61 104.89 4.08
C LEU A 10 39.30 105.60 5.40
N SER A 11 40.13 106.57 5.74
CA SER A 11 39.94 107.54 6.80
C SER A 11 38.99 108.65 6.33
N PHE A 12 38.00 109.00 7.15
CA PHE A 12 37.35 110.32 7.07
C PHE A 12 37.05 110.85 8.48
N SER A 13 37.43 112.09 8.69
CA SER A 13 37.47 112.80 9.96
C SER A 13 36.13 113.42 10.37
N ILE A 14 35.80 113.27 11.66
CA ILE A 14 35.38 114.30 12.64
C ILE A 14 34.07 115.09 12.42
N LEU A 15 33.16 114.88 13.40
CA LEU A 15 32.29 115.84 14.10
C LEU A 15 31.05 116.40 13.38
N SER A 16 29.86 116.00 13.86
CA SER A 16 28.95 116.89 14.58
C SER A 16 27.63 116.21 15.01
N LEU A 17 27.22 116.59 16.23
CA LEU A 17 25.85 116.68 16.77
C LEU A 17 24.95 115.43 16.85
N LEU A 18 24.72 115.03 18.11
CA LEU A 18 23.49 114.38 18.56
C LEU A 18 22.24 115.14 18.07
N PRO A 19 21.18 114.39 17.75
CA PRO A 19 19.99 114.48 18.59
C PRO A 19 19.65 113.12 19.17
N ALA A 20 19.61 113.04 20.49
CA ALA A 20 19.00 111.94 21.21
C ALA A 20 17.46 112.09 21.15
N ALA A 21 16.81 111.37 20.24
CA ALA A 21 15.38 111.07 20.27
C ALA A 21 15.05 109.96 19.25
N GLY A 22 15.00 108.71 19.69
CA GLY A 22 14.64 107.55 18.84
C GLY A 22 15.29 106.21 19.21
N ALA A 23 16.22 106.17 20.17
CA ALA A 23 16.95 104.95 20.52
C ALA A 23 16.10 103.89 21.26
N ASP A 24 14.98 104.26 21.89
CA ASP A 24 14.15 103.31 22.65
C ASP A 24 13.26 102.42 21.75
N SER A 25 12.64 102.96 20.70
CA SER A 25 11.68 102.19 19.88
C SER A 25 12.31 101.11 18.99
N ASP A 26 13.52 101.36 18.49
CA ASP A 26 14.26 100.38 17.69
C ASP A 26 14.91 99.32 18.60
N GLY A 27 15.31 99.71 19.82
CA GLY A 27 15.78 98.79 20.85
C GLY A 27 14.70 97.79 21.28
N ASP A 28 13.45 98.25 21.45
CA ASP A 28 12.33 97.39 21.82
C ASP A 28 11.92 96.41 20.69
N ARG A 29 11.92 96.87 19.43
CA ARG A 29 11.67 95.99 18.27
C ARG A 29 12.73 94.90 18.12
N LEU A 30 14.00 95.22 18.35
CA LEU A 30 15.08 94.24 18.32
C LEU A 30 14.97 93.23 19.47
N ARG A 31 14.53 93.67 20.66
CA ARG A 31 14.27 92.77 21.79
C ARG A 31 13.11 91.82 21.50
N ASP A 32 12.02 92.30 20.90
CA ASP A 32 10.89 91.47 20.55
C ASP A 32 11.19 90.51 19.39
N ALA A 33 11.96 90.95 18.39
CA ALA A 33 12.49 90.07 17.34
C ALA A 33 13.42 88.99 17.92
N LEU A 34 14.28 89.34 18.88
CA LEU A 34 15.14 88.38 19.57
C LEU A 34 14.33 87.38 20.41
N ARG A 35 13.29 87.83 21.14
CA ARG A 35 12.38 86.94 21.87
C ARG A 35 11.65 85.98 20.92
N GLY A 36 11.17 86.49 19.78
CA GLY A 36 10.56 85.68 18.73
C GLY A 36 11.51 84.63 18.17
N ALA A 37 12.75 85.02 17.87
CA ALA A 37 13.79 84.11 17.40
C ALA A 37 14.16 83.04 18.44
N ILE A 38 14.26 83.40 19.72
CA ILE A 38 14.50 82.45 20.82
C ILE A 38 13.35 81.44 20.95
N MET A 39 12.09 81.91 20.84
CA MET A 39 10.92 81.02 20.89
C MET A 39 10.86 80.09 19.67
N GLN A 40 11.18 80.59 18.48
CA GLN A 40 11.29 79.76 17.27
C GLN A 40 12.41 78.73 17.38
N GLN A 41 13.57 79.11 17.93
CA GLN A 41 14.68 78.19 18.15
C GLN A 41 14.28 77.07 19.11
N ARG A 42 13.64 77.39 20.24
CA ARG A 42 13.12 76.36 21.17
C ARG A 42 12.11 75.44 20.51
N ALA A 43 11.16 76.00 19.75
CA ALA A 43 10.16 75.19 19.03
C ALA A 43 10.80 74.24 18.00
N LEU A 44 11.85 74.69 17.28
CA LEU A 44 12.60 73.85 16.34
C LEU A 44 13.45 72.79 17.06
N GLU A 45 14.03 73.12 18.22
CA GLU A 45 14.76 72.18 19.06
C GLU A 45 13.83 71.08 19.61
N ASP A 46 12.64 71.45 20.08
CA ASP A 46 11.59 70.51 20.52
C ASP A 46 11.11 69.62 19.36
N GLN A 47 10.87 70.20 18.18
CA GLN A 47 10.52 69.43 16.98
C GLN A 47 11.62 68.47 16.57
N ARG A 48 12.89 68.90 16.63
CA ARG A 48 14.04 68.04 16.32
C ARG A 48 14.15 66.90 17.33
N ALA A 49 13.96 67.17 18.62
CA ALA A 49 13.95 66.14 19.66
C ALA A 49 12.80 65.13 19.45
N ALA A 50 11.60 65.61 19.12
CA ALA A 50 10.45 64.77 18.82
C ALA A 50 10.65 63.93 17.56
N LEU A 51 11.21 64.49 16.49
CA LEU A 51 11.53 63.75 15.26
C LEU A 51 12.65 62.73 15.48
N GLN A 52 13.67 63.07 16.26
CA GLN A 52 14.74 62.14 16.62
C GLN A 52 14.19 60.95 17.41
N ALA A 53 13.28 61.20 18.37
CA ALA A 53 12.62 60.14 19.13
C ALA A 53 11.76 59.22 18.23
N LYS A 54 11.02 59.80 17.27
CA LYS A 54 10.26 59.02 16.28
C LYS A 54 11.15 58.21 15.33
N LEU A 55 12.30 58.76 14.93
CA LEU A 55 13.26 58.06 14.09
C LEU A 55 13.82 56.84 14.82
N THR A 56 14.27 57.00 16.08
CA THR A 56 14.80 55.89 16.86
C THR A 56 13.74 54.82 17.15
N GLU A 57 12.50 55.22 17.41
CA GLU A 57 11.38 54.29 17.56
C GLU A 57 11.12 53.52 16.26
N ALA A 58 11.04 54.21 15.11
CA ALA A 58 10.83 53.58 13.80
C ALA A 58 11.98 52.65 13.41
N GLU A 59 13.23 53.02 13.68
CA GLU A 59 14.40 52.16 13.45
C GLU A 59 14.35 50.90 14.33
N SER A 60 13.98 51.03 15.60
CA SER A 60 13.82 49.89 16.51
C SER A 60 12.70 48.95 16.06
N ALA A 61 11.56 49.50 15.61
CA ALA A 61 10.44 48.74 15.09
C ALA A 61 10.81 48.02 13.79
N ARG A 62 11.53 48.69 12.90
CA ARG A 62 12.05 48.11 11.67
C ARG A 62 13.01 46.95 11.96
N ALA A 63 13.97 47.14 12.86
CA ALA A 63 14.91 46.07 13.25
C ALA A 63 14.17 44.87 13.84
N ARG A 64 13.14 45.11 14.67
CA ARG A 64 12.28 44.05 15.22
C ARG A 64 11.51 43.29 14.14
N LEU A 65 10.87 44.00 13.22
CA LEU A 65 10.12 43.40 12.10
C LEU A 65 11.06 42.63 11.15
N GLU A 66 12.24 43.17 10.84
CA GLU A 66 13.23 42.46 10.04
C GLU A 66 13.70 41.17 10.72
N GLY A 67 13.87 41.18 12.04
CA GLY A 67 14.14 39.98 12.84
C GLY A 67 13.01 38.96 12.74
N GLN A 68 11.76 39.38 12.96
CA GLN A 68 10.58 38.52 12.86
C GLN A 68 10.42 37.92 11.45
N ILE A 69 10.64 38.71 10.40
CA ILE A 69 10.59 38.23 9.00
C ILE A 69 11.66 37.19 8.73
N LYS A 70 12.89 37.38 9.26
CA LYS A 70 13.97 36.39 9.10
C LYS A 70 13.61 35.07 9.80
N THR A 71 13.09 35.14 11.03
CA THR A 71 12.65 33.96 11.78
C THR A 71 11.50 33.24 11.05
N ALA A 72 10.44 33.97 10.69
CA ALA A 72 9.30 33.39 9.98
C ALA A 72 9.70 32.78 8.63
N LYS A 73 10.61 33.41 7.87
CA LYS A 73 11.16 32.82 6.63
C LYS A 73 11.97 31.55 6.90
N GLY A 74 12.68 31.48 8.02
CA GLY A 74 13.39 30.29 8.45
C GLY A 74 12.43 29.14 8.76
N GLU A 75 11.39 29.43 9.55
CA GLU A 75 10.34 28.47 9.93
C GLU A 75 9.58 27.95 8.72
N VAL A 76 9.16 28.82 7.79
CA VAL A 76 8.48 28.41 6.55
C VAL A 76 9.36 27.48 5.72
N LYS A 77 10.65 27.80 5.55
CA LYS A 77 11.56 26.92 4.80
C LYS A 77 11.77 25.57 5.49
N ALA A 78 11.87 25.55 6.82
CA ALA A 78 12.00 24.32 7.59
C ALA A 78 10.73 23.47 7.49
N ALA A 79 9.55 24.09 7.62
CA ALA A 79 8.26 23.42 7.48
C ALA A 79 8.05 22.88 6.06
N GLU A 80 8.36 23.65 5.02
CA GLU A 80 8.28 23.19 3.63
C GLU A 80 9.20 21.98 3.38
N LYS A 81 10.42 21.99 3.92
CA LYS A 81 11.35 20.88 3.80
C LYS A 81 10.80 19.63 4.50
N ALA A 82 10.36 19.77 5.75
CA ALA A 82 9.77 18.67 6.51
C ALA A 82 8.52 18.11 5.83
N HIS A 83 7.66 18.97 5.26
CA HIS A 83 6.50 18.53 4.50
C HIS A 83 6.87 17.76 3.24
N ARG A 84 7.88 18.22 2.48
CA ARG A 84 8.35 17.48 1.29
C ARG A 84 8.89 16.11 1.68
N GLU A 85 9.73 16.04 2.69
CA GLU A 85 10.28 14.77 3.20
C GLU A 85 9.16 13.84 3.68
N ALA A 86 8.16 14.35 4.39
CA ALA A 86 7.02 13.56 4.85
C ALA A 86 6.16 13.04 3.68
N ILE A 87 5.95 13.84 2.63
CA ILE A 87 5.22 13.43 1.43
C ILE A 87 6.00 12.35 0.67
N GLU A 88 7.31 12.52 0.50
CA GLU A 88 8.16 11.52 -0.16
C GLU A 88 8.15 10.19 0.60
N GLU A 89 8.32 10.22 1.93
CA GLU A 89 8.26 9.04 2.78
C GLU A 89 6.87 8.38 2.76
N PHE A 90 5.80 9.18 2.77
CA PHE A 90 4.44 8.68 2.65
C PHE A 90 4.19 7.99 1.30
N ASN A 91 4.64 8.60 0.20
CA ASN A 91 4.52 8.03 -1.14
C ASN A 91 5.34 6.73 -1.28
N GLN A 92 6.54 6.67 -0.72
CA GLN A 92 7.35 5.45 -0.67
C GLN A 92 6.62 4.33 0.10
N ARG A 93 6.10 4.65 1.29
CA ARG A 93 5.31 3.68 2.07
C ARG A 93 4.08 3.19 1.30
N LEU A 94 3.37 4.07 0.60
CA LEU A 94 2.24 3.67 -0.23
C LEU A 94 2.67 2.70 -1.33
N ALA A 95 3.73 3.01 -2.07
CA ALA A 95 4.26 2.12 -3.11
C ALA A 95 4.67 0.75 -2.55
N ASP A 96 5.34 0.71 -1.39
CA ASP A 96 5.72 -0.53 -0.73
C ASP A 96 4.49 -1.35 -0.27
N ARG A 97 3.46 -0.67 0.25
CA ARG A 97 2.20 -1.31 0.64
C ARG A 97 1.48 -1.87 -0.58
N ASP A 98 1.39 -1.13 -1.67
CA ASP A 98 0.75 -1.59 -2.91
C ASP A 98 1.48 -2.80 -3.50
N GLN A 99 2.82 -2.77 -3.56
CA GLN A 99 3.61 -3.91 -4.00
C GLN A 99 3.41 -5.12 -3.09
N THR A 100 3.32 -4.90 -1.78
CA THR A 100 3.06 -5.97 -0.82
C THR A 100 1.68 -6.57 -1.05
N LEU A 101 0.63 -5.74 -1.14
CA LEU A 101 -0.74 -6.19 -1.41
C LEU A 101 -0.83 -7.01 -2.70
N GLU A 102 -0.13 -6.59 -3.75
CA GLU A 102 -0.10 -7.33 -5.00
C GLU A 102 0.56 -8.71 -4.85
N LYS A 103 1.70 -8.78 -4.14
CA LYS A 103 2.34 -10.06 -3.80
C LYS A 103 1.40 -10.97 -3.00
N TRP A 104 0.67 -10.42 -2.04
CA TRP A 104 -0.30 -11.20 -1.26
C TRP A 104 -1.44 -11.72 -2.13
N LYS A 105 -1.99 -10.90 -3.03
CA LYS A 105 -3.04 -11.33 -3.96
C LYS A 105 -2.57 -12.49 -4.84
N VAL A 106 -1.41 -12.35 -5.47
CA VAL A 106 -0.83 -13.42 -6.30
C VAL A 106 -0.63 -14.70 -5.48
N ALA A 107 -0.05 -14.60 -4.28
CA ALA A 107 0.14 -15.76 -3.41
C ALA A 107 -1.19 -16.42 -2.99
N TYR A 108 -2.24 -15.63 -2.75
CA TYR A 108 -3.58 -16.16 -2.44
C TYR A 108 -4.23 -16.82 -3.64
N GLU A 109 -4.09 -16.26 -4.84
CA GLU A 109 -4.60 -16.86 -6.09
C GLU A 109 -3.88 -18.18 -6.38
N GLU A 110 -2.56 -18.21 -6.28
CA GLU A 110 -1.76 -19.44 -6.41
C GLU A 110 -2.18 -20.50 -5.39
N ALA A 111 -2.36 -20.13 -4.12
CA ALA A 111 -2.82 -21.05 -3.09
C ALA A 111 -4.22 -21.58 -3.37
N ALA A 112 -5.13 -20.74 -3.85
CA ALA A 112 -6.48 -21.14 -4.23
C ALA A 112 -6.47 -22.11 -5.42
N ASP A 113 -5.62 -21.88 -6.43
CA ASP A 113 -5.50 -22.75 -7.59
C ASP A 113 -4.89 -24.11 -7.23
N VAL A 114 -3.86 -24.11 -6.37
CA VAL A 114 -3.30 -25.37 -5.83
C VAL A 114 -4.37 -26.13 -5.04
N ALA A 115 -5.17 -25.46 -4.22
CA ALA A 115 -6.24 -26.11 -3.48
C ALA A 115 -7.28 -26.74 -4.42
N ARG A 116 -7.76 -25.99 -5.42
CA ARG A 116 -8.71 -26.50 -6.44
C ARG A 116 -8.13 -27.69 -7.21
N ALA A 117 -6.87 -27.62 -7.61
CA ALA A 117 -6.21 -28.72 -8.32
C ALA A 117 -6.10 -29.97 -7.43
N LYS A 118 -5.77 -29.81 -6.15
CA LYS A 118 -5.71 -30.92 -5.19
C LYS A 118 -7.08 -31.53 -4.93
N ASP A 119 -8.13 -30.72 -4.83
CA ASP A 119 -9.50 -31.22 -4.65
C ASP A 119 -10.00 -31.96 -5.88
N ALA A 120 -9.68 -31.48 -7.08
CA ALA A 120 -10.00 -32.18 -8.33
C ALA A 120 -9.28 -33.54 -8.42
N GLU A 121 -7.99 -33.60 -8.08
CA GLU A 121 -7.24 -34.86 -8.04
C GLU A 121 -7.78 -35.81 -6.96
N ARG A 122 -8.15 -35.31 -5.78
CA ARG A 122 -8.80 -36.11 -4.74
C ARG A 122 -10.11 -36.71 -5.23
N ALA A 123 -10.98 -35.91 -5.82
CA ALA A 123 -12.25 -36.38 -6.36
C ALA A 123 -12.06 -37.47 -7.45
N LYS A 124 -11.04 -37.30 -8.30
CA LYS A 124 -10.66 -38.30 -9.31
C LYS A 124 -10.19 -39.60 -8.67
N PHE A 125 -9.31 -39.54 -7.66
CA PHE A 125 -8.85 -40.74 -6.96
C PHE A 125 -9.95 -41.42 -6.17
N GLU A 126 -10.85 -40.67 -5.54
CA GLU A 126 -12.03 -41.21 -4.86
C GLU A 126 -12.96 -41.94 -5.82
N ALA A 127 -13.22 -41.36 -7.00
CA ALA A 127 -14.01 -42.01 -8.05
C ALA A 127 -13.35 -43.31 -8.56
N GLN A 128 -12.04 -43.30 -8.80
CA GLN A 128 -11.29 -44.49 -9.20
C GLN A 128 -11.31 -45.57 -8.11
N ALA A 129 -11.09 -45.18 -6.85
CA ALA A 129 -11.13 -46.10 -5.72
C ALA A 129 -12.52 -46.72 -5.55
N ALA A 130 -13.59 -45.93 -5.74
CA ALA A 130 -14.96 -46.43 -5.72
C ALA A 130 -15.22 -47.45 -6.84
N SER A 131 -14.77 -47.15 -8.07
CA SER A 131 -14.86 -48.07 -9.21
C SER A 131 -14.11 -49.38 -8.95
N PHE A 132 -12.84 -49.31 -8.52
CA PHE A 132 -12.07 -50.51 -8.20
C PHE A 132 -12.68 -51.32 -7.06
N LYS A 133 -13.22 -50.66 -6.03
CA LYS A 133 -13.92 -51.35 -4.93
C LYS A 133 -15.16 -52.08 -5.43
N ALA A 134 -15.92 -51.49 -6.34
CA ALA A 134 -17.08 -52.13 -6.97
C ALA A 134 -16.66 -53.34 -7.81
N SER A 135 -15.67 -53.19 -8.70
CA SER A 135 -15.15 -54.29 -9.53
C SER A 135 -14.58 -55.43 -8.69
N LEU A 136 -13.85 -55.12 -7.62
CA LEU A 136 -13.33 -56.12 -6.70
C LEU A 136 -14.45 -56.88 -5.98
N LYS A 137 -15.52 -56.19 -5.59
CA LYS A 137 -16.69 -56.84 -4.98
C LYS A 137 -17.35 -57.81 -5.97
N VAL A 138 -17.55 -57.39 -7.21
CA VAL A 138 -18.09 -58.26 -8.28
C VAL A 138 -17.19 -59.47 -8.49
N CYS A 139 -15.88 -59.25 -8.65
CA CYS A 139 -14.91 -60.34 -8.84
C CYS A 139 -14.92 -61.33 -7.66
N LYS A 140 -14.98 -60.86 -6.41
CA LYS A 140 -15.10 -61.72 -5.22
C LYS A 140 -16.38 -62.55 -5.25
N THR A 141 -17.53 -61.95 -5.56
CA THR A 141 -18.80 -62.67 -5.66
C THR A 141 -18.76 -63.72 -6.77
N LYS A 142 -18.32 -63.35 -7.97
CA LYS A 142 -18.21 -64.26 -9.13
C LYS A 142 -17.24 -65.41 -8.89
N ASN A 143 -16.10 -65.14 -8.25
CA ASN A 143 -15.13 -66.18 -7.88
C ASN A 143 -15.72 -67.15 -6.83
N ALA A 144 -16.45 -66.64 -5.84
CA ALA A 144 -17.14 -67.49 -4.87
C ALA A 144 -18.18 -68.40 -5.54
N GLU A 145 -18.94 -67.89 -6.51
CA GLU A 145 -19.90 -68.68 -7.30
C GLU A 145 -19.19 -69.71 -8.21
N LEU A 146 -18.11 -69.35 -8.89
CA LEU A 146 -17.28 -70.29 -9.66
C LEU A 146 -16.76 -71.43 -8.77
N GLY A 147 -16.32 -71.12 -7.55
CA GLY A 147 -15.90 -72.13 -6.59
C GLY A 147 -17.03 -73.06 -6.15
N LYS A 148 -18.29 -72.58 -6.07
CA LYS A 148 -19.46 -73.44 -5.81
C LYS A 148 -19.75 -74.33 -6.99
N ILE A 149 -19.83 -73.78 -8.20
CA ILE A 149 -20.06 -74.53 -9.45
C ILE A 149 -19.01 -75.63 -9.61
N GLY A 150 -17.73 -75.32 -9.33
CA GLY A 150 -16.65 -76.31 -9.37
C GLY A 150 -16.81 -77.44 -8.35
N ARG A 151 -17.27 -77.14 -7.13
CA ARG A 151 -17.57 -78.18 -6.12
C ARG A 151 -18.78 -79.02 -6.51
N GLU A 152 -19.84 -78.41 -7.04
CA GLU A 152 -21.01 -79.14 -7.55
C GLU A 152 -20.61 -80.11 -8.66
N LEU A 153 -19.77 -79.66 -9.60
CA LEU A 153 -19.27 -80.51 -10.69
C LEU A 153 -18.45 -81.70 -10.17
N LEU A 154 -17.56 -81.49 -9.19
CA LEU A 154 -16.80 -82.56 -8.55
C LEU A 154 -17.72 -83.56 -7.83
N GLN A 155 -18.71 -83.08 -7.08
CA GLN A 155 -19.67 -83.93 -6.38
C GLN A 155 -20.50 -84.77 -7.38
N HIS A 156 -20.93 -84.17 -8.48
CA HIS A 156 -21.62 -84.90 -9.55
C HIS A 156 -20.72 -85.96 -10.18
N TYR A 157 -19.46 -85.65 -10.46
CA TYR A 157 -18.49 -86.62 -11.00
C TYR A 157 -18.25 -87.80 -10.03
N GLU A 158 -18.07 -87.54 -8.74
CA GLU A 158 -17.93 -88.58 -7.71
C GLU A 158 -19.18 -89.46 -7.66
N SER A 159 -20.38 -88.85 -7.60
CA SER A 159 -21.64 -89.58 -7.55
C SER A 159 -21.91 -90.40 -8.82
N ALA A 160 -21.56 -89.88 -10.00
CA ALA A 160 -21.67 -90.58 -11.27
C ALA A 160 -20.74 -91.79 -11.29
N ASN A 161 -19.51 -91.66 -10.80
CA ASN A 161 -18.57 -92.78 -10.72
C ASN A 161 -19.08 -93.91 -9.79
N PHE A 162 -19.77 -93.57 -8.69
CA PHE A 162 -20.41 -94.56 -7.80
C PHE A 162 -21.68 -95.18 -8.40
N ALA A 163 -22.50 -94.40 -9.12
CA ALA A 163 -23.71 -94.89 -9.78
C ALA A 163 -23.40 -95.72 -11.03
N ASP A 164 -22.40 -95.33 -11.82
CA ASP A 164 -21.92 -96.05 -13.00
C ASP A 164 -21.23 -97.36 -12.64
N LEU A 165 -20.50 -97.43 -11.51
CA LEU A 165 -19.97 -98.71 -11.00
C LEU A 165 -21.08 -99.71 -10.65
N ALA A 166 -22.26 -99.22 -10.26
CA ALA A 166 -23.41 -100.04 -9.90
C ALA A 166 -24.31 -100.42 -11.10
N MET A 167 -24.21 -99.71 -12.23
CA MET A 167 -25.09 -99.84 -13.40
C MET A 167 -24.35 -100.18 -14.70
N ALA A 168 -23.25 -100.93 -14.63
CA ALA A 168 -22.28 -101.24 -15.70
C ALA A 168 -22.79 -101.88 -17.02
N SER A 169 -24.08 -101.83 -17.32
CA SER A 169 -24.66 -102.25 -18.60
C SER A 169 -25.72 -101.25 -19.08
N GLU A 170 -25.32 -100.26 -19.89
CA GLU A 170 -26.29 -99.55 -20.72
C GLU A 170 -26.42 -100.17 -22.12
N PRO A 171 -27.64 -100.44 -22.60
CA PRO A 171 -27.89 -100.85 -23.97
C PRO A 171 -27.82 -99.65 -24.93
N LEU A 172 -27.37 -99.91 -26.17
CA LEU A 172 -27.08 -99.08 -27.37
C LEU A 172 -27.93 -97.81 -27.72
N THR A 173 -28.80 -97.30 -26.85
CA THR A 173 -29.78 -96.23 -27.11
C THR A 173 -29.22 -94.80 -27.09
N GLY A 174 -28.01 -94.57 -26.55
CA GLY A 174 -27.33 -93.27 -26.60
C GLY A 174 -27.95 -92.16 -25.74
N VAL A 175 -28.97 -92.45 -24.93
CA VAL A 175 -29.68 -91.48 -24.07
C VAL A 175 -28.73 -90.82 -23.06
N ARG A 176 -27.91 -91.60 -22.36
CA ARG A 176 -26.94 -91.09 -21.37
C ARG A 176 -25.87 -90.18 -21.97
N ARG A 177 -25.53 -90.37 -23.25
CA ARG A 177 -24.62 -89.45 -23.97
C ARG A 177 -25.24 -88.06 -24.09
N VAL A 178 -26.54 -87.97 -24.37
CA VAL A 178 -27.25 -86.69 -24.48
C VAL A 178 -27.38 -86.04 -23.10
N GLU A 179 -27.67 -86.82 -22.05
CA GLU A 179 -27.72 -86.32 -20.66
C GLU A 179 -26.38 -85.73 -20.21
N ILE A 180 -25.26 -86.41 -20.48
CA ILE A 180 -23.92 -85.90 -20.18
C ILE A 180 -23.61 -84.64 -20.99
N GLN A 181 -23.99 -84.60 -22.27
CA GLN A 181 -23.79 -83.41 -23.11
C GLN A 181 -24.58 -82.21 -22.59
N ASN A 182 -25.85 -82.40 -22.22
CA ASN A 182 -26.68 -81.35 -21.62
C ASN A 182 -26.09 -80.87 -20.28
N LEU A 183 -25.63 -81.80 -19.44
CA LEU A 183 -24.99 -81.45 -18.18
C LEU A 183 -23.71 -80.62 -18.40
N LEU A 184 -22.86 -81.04 -19.34
CA LEU A 184 -21.65 -80.28 -19.69
C LEU A 184 -22.00 -78.88 -20.21
N GLN A 185 -23.05 -78.79 -21.04
CA GLN A 185 -23.51 -77.52 -21.57
C GLN A 185 -24.04 -76.61 -20.47
N ASP A 186 -24.87 -77.12 -19.56
CA ASP A 186 -25.39 -76.37 -18.41
C ASP A 186 -24.25 -75.85 -17.51
N TYR A 187 -23.23 -76.66 -17.24
CA TYR A 187 -22.07 -76.23 -16.47
C TYR A 187 -21.21 -75.21 -17.22
N ASN A 188 -21.07 -75.37 -18.53
CA ASN A 188 -20.37 -74.41 -19.37
C ASN A 188 -21.08 -73.04 -19.35
N ASP A 189 -22.41 -73.03 -19.47
CA ASP A 189 -23.24 -71.83 -19.40
C ASP A 189 -23.13 -71.17 -18.01
N LYS A 190 -23.21 -71.95 -16.93
CA LYS A 190 -22.98 -71.45 -15.55
C LYS A 190 -21.61 -70.80 -15.37
N ILE A 191 -20.55 -71.37 -15.96
CA ILE A 191 -19.19 -70.81 -15.89
C ILE A 191 -19.10 -69.52 -16.71
N LEU A 192 -19.69 -69.49 -17.90
CA LEU A 192 -19.73 -68.30 -18.77
C LEU A 192 -20.48 -67.15 -18.09
N ASP A 193 -21.58 -67.43 -17.39
CA ASP A 193 -22.32 -66.45 -16.60
C ASP A 193 -21.51 -65.83 -15.46
N GLN A 194 -20.46 -66.50 -14.98
CA GLN A 194 -19.57 -65.94 -13.96
C GLN A 194 -18.37 -65.19 -14.52
N LYS A 195 -18.19 -65.13 -15.84
CA LYS A 195 -17.10 -64.38 -16.47
C LYS A 195 -17.25 -62.89 -16.15
N VAL A 196 -16.20 -62.30 -15.58
CA VAL A 196 -16.15 -60.86 -15.31
C VAL A 196 -15.80 -60.14 -16.62
N ALA A 197 -16.63 -59.16 -17.01
CA ALA A 197 -16.34 -58.26 -18.13
C ALA A 197 -15.28 -57.20 -17.71
N PRO A 198 -14.40 -56.78 -18.64
CA PRO A 198 -13.38 -55.77 -18.38
C PRO A 198 -13.97 -54.38 -18.05
#